data_AF-A0A1X2KI90-F1
#
_entry.id   AF-A0A1X2KI90-F1
#
_cell.length_a   1.000
_cell.length_b   1.000
_cell.length_c   1.000
_cell.angle_alpha   90.00
_cell.angle_beta   90.00
_cell.angle_gamma   90.00
#
_symmetry.space_group_name_H-M   'P 1'
#
loop_
_entity.id
_entity.type
_entity.pdbx_description
1 polymer ?
#
loop_
_entity_poly.entity_id
_entity_poly.type
_entity_poly.pdbx_seq_one_letter_code
_entity_poly.pdbx_strand_id
1 'polypeptide(L)'
;MAATVSVTVPPPAHAEPLKPLTPGEVKYLNQAHQVYAASRNPIALRSDGELLIDGRYACDKRAAGYVGVGATFVDPVLSQLAFIYLCP
;
A
#
# COMPACT_ATOMS: atom_id res chain seq x y z
N MET A 1 40.61 -16.81 35.72
CA MET A 1 39.55 -17.65 35.13
C MET A 1 39.00 -16.88 33.94
N ALA A 2 39.06 -17.43 32.73
CA ALA A 2 38.59 -16.76 31.51
C ALA A 2 37.25 -17.36 31.10
N ALA A 3 36.20 -16.54 31.04
CA ALA A 3 34.87 -16.97 30.60
C ALA A 3 34.73 -16.72 29.09
N THR A 4 34.58 -17.80 28.33
CA THR A 4 34.26 -17.75 26.89
C THR A 4 32.76 -17.49 26.73
N VAL A 5 32.42 -16.36 26.11
CA VAL A 5 31.04 -16.02 25.73
C VAL A 5 30.74 -16.68 24.38
N SER A 6 29.88 -17.69 24.38
CA SER A 6 29.37 -18.29 23.15
C SER A 6 28.25 -17.40 22.61
N VAL A 7 28.49 -16.75 21.47
CA VAL A 7 27.45 -16.02 20.72
C VAL A 7 26.67 -17.04 19.90
N THR A 8 25.48 -17.39 20.38
CA THR A 8 24.53 -18.20 19.60
C THR A 8 23.90 -17.30 18.53
N VAL A 9 24.26 -17.53 17.27
CA VAL A 9 23.63 -16.84 16.13
C VAL A 9 22.24 -17.44 15.93
N PRO A 10 21.14 -16.67 16.08
CA PRO A 10 19.81 -17.19 15.78
C PRO A 10 19.73 -17.56 14.30
N PRO A 11 18.93 -18.58 13.94
CA PRO A 11 18.72 -18.93 12.55
C PRO A 11 18.21 -17.70 11.79
N PRO A 12 18.62 -17.51 10.51
CA PRO A 12 18.12 -16.41 9.71
C PRO A 12 16.60 -16.47 9.71
N ALA A 13 15.95 -15.40 10.17
CA ALA A 13 14.51 -15.26 10.06
C ALA A 13 14.18 -15.36 8.57
N HIS A 14 13.55 -16.46 8.16
CA HIS A 14 13.03 -16.61 6.82
C HIS A 14 12.01 -15.49 6.64
N ALA A 15 12.35 -14.46 5.86
CA ALA A 15 11.39 -13.48 5.43
C ALA A 15 10.33 -14.24 4.63
N GLU A 16 9.07 -14.14 5.07
CA GLU A 16 7.96 -14.71 4.33
C GLU A 16 8.04 -14.18 2.88
N PRO A 17 7.96 -15.05 1.85
CA PRO A 17 8.11 -14.60 0.47
C PRO A 17 7.13 -13.47 0.20
N LEU A 18 7.64 -12.35 -0.32
CA LEU A 18 6.80 -11.20 -0.68
C LEU A 18 5.67 -11.69 -1.58
N LYS A 19 4.43 -11.62 -1.07
CA LYS A 19 3.26 -11.99 -1.86
C LYS A 19 3.29 -11.18 -3.15
N PRO A 20 3.28 -11.82 -4.33
CA PRO A 20 3.29 -11.09 -5.59
C PRO A 20 2.03 -10.23 -5.69
N LEU A 21 2.17 -9.04 -6.28
CA LEU A 21 1.04 -8.16 -6.53
C LEU A 21 0.04 -8.84 -7.46
N THR A 22 -1.25 -8.66 -7.15
CA THR A 22 -2.33 -9.07 -8.03
C THR A 22 -2.38 -8.18 -9.27
N PRO A 23 -2.99 -8.65 -10.38
CA PRO A 23 -3.16 -7.82 -11.57
C PRO A 23 -3.93 -6.51 -11.32
N GLY A 24 -4.88 -6.52 -10.38
CA GLY A 24 -5.62 -5.32 -9.96
C GLY A 24 -4.72 -4.31 -9.27
N GLU A 25 -3.87 -4.76 -8.34
CA GLU A 25 -2.91 -3.91 -7.64
C GLU A 25 -1.88 -3.29 -8.58
N VAL A 26 -1.39 -4.05 -9.56
CA VAL A 26 -0.48 -3.52 -10.59
C VAL A 26 -1.16 -2.42 -11.41
N LYS A 27 -2.41 -2.63 -11.85
CA LYS A 27 -3.17 -1.62 -12.60
C LYS A 27 -3.43 -0.38 -11.77
N TYR A 28 -3.83 -0.56 -10.52
CA TYR A 28 -4.06 0.50 -9.56
C TYR A 28 -2.82 1.39 -9.39
N LEU A 29 -1.65 0.79 -9.11
CA LEU A 29 -0.41 1.52 -8.92
C LEU A 29 0.03 2.25 -10.19
N ASN A 30 -0.03 1.58 -11.34
CA ASN A 30 0.32 2.21 -12.62
C ASN A 30 -0.54 3.45 -12.90
N GLN A 31 -1.85 3.36 -12.65
CA GLN A 31 -2.76 4.48 -12.85
C GLN A 31 -2.54 5.60 -11.82
N ALA A 32 -2.32 5.25 -10.54
CA ALA A 32 -2.01 6.23 -9.50
C ALA A 32 -0.75 7.04 -9.86
N HIS A 33 0.34 6.36 -10.22
CA HIS A 33 1.58 7.01 -10.65
C HIS A 33 1.39 7.90 -11.87
N GLN A 34 0.69 7.42 -12.90
CA GLN A 34 0.43 8.20 -14.10
C GLN A 34 -0.36 9.49 -13.81
N VAL A 35 -1.45 9.39 -13.05
CA VAL A 35 -2.34 10.52 -12.78
C VAL A 35 -1.66 11.54 -11.85
N TYR A 36 -0.97 11.10 -10.81
CA TYR A 36 -0.30 12.03 -9.88
C TYR A 36 0.96 12.64 -10.47
N ALA A 37 1.71 11.92 -11.32
CA ALA A 37 2.83 12.49 -12.05
C ALA A 37 2.34 13.58 -13.03
N ALA A 38 1.26 13.32 -13.76
CA ALA A 38 0.69 14.30 -14.71
C ALA A 38 0.21 15.57 -14.02
N SER A 39 -0.34 15.46 -12.82
CA SER A 39 -0.81 16.60 -12.02
C SER A 39 0.26 17.25 -11.13
N ARG A 40 1.51 16.75 -11.15
CA ARG A 40 2.61 17.17 -10.26
C ARG A 40 2.21 17.13 -8.77
N ASN A 41 1.37 16.18 -8.41
CA ASN A 41 0.89 16.02 -7.04
C ASN A 41 1.95 15.25 -6.22
N PRO A 42 2.28 15.69 -4.99
CA PRO A 42 3.26 15.00 -4.14
C PRO A 42 2.88 13.56 -3.78
N ILE A 43 1.62 13.15 -3.95
CA ILE A 43 1.20 11.74 -3.81
C ILE A 43 1.97 10.83 -4.78
N ALA A 44 2.44 11.35 -5.94
CA ALA A 44 3.30 10.60 -6.87
C ALA A 44 4.64 10.15 -6.25
N LEU A 45 5.06 10.77 -5.14
CA LEU A 45 6.30 10.42 -4.44
C LEU A 45 6.09 9.36 -3.35
N ARG A 46 4.83 8.99 -3.06
CA ARG A 46 4.54 7.92 -2.10
C ARG A 46 4.98 6.59 -2.66
N SER A 47 5.39 5.71 -1.76
CA SER A 47 5.74 4.34 -2.10
C SER A 47 4.51 3.56 -2.57
N ASP A 48 4.72 2.53 -3.40
CA ASP A 48 3.67 1.60 -3.81
C ASP A 48 2.94 0.99 -2.61
N GLY A 49 3.67 0.71 -1.54
CA GLY A 49 3.11 0.20 -0.29
C GLY A 49 2.12 1.17 0.36
N GLU A 50 2.48 2.45 0.47
CA GLU A 50 1.59 3.48 1.00
C GLU A 50 0.35 3.66 0.13
N LEU A 51 0.52 3.72 -1.20
CA LEU A 51 -0.60 3.83 -2.14
C LEU A 51 -1.55 2.64 -2.01
N LEU A 52 -1.03 1.42 -1.86
CA LEU A 52 -1.85 0.22 -1.66
C LEU A 52 -2.58 0.22 -0.32
N ILE A 53 -1.93 0.66 0.76
CA ILE A 53 -2.56 0.77 2.08
C ILE A 53 -3.73 1.75 2.02
N ASP A 54 -3.50 2.94 1.48
CA ASP A 54 -4.54 3.97 1.34
C ASP A 54 -5.71 3.49 0.46
N GLY A 55 -5.42 2.81 -0.64
CA GLY A 55 -6.42 2.27 -1.55
C GLY A 55 -7.28 1.18 -0.92
N ARG A 56 -6.66 0.22 -0.22
CA ARG A 56 -7.37 -0.83 0.53
C ARG A 56 -8.19 -0.23 1.67
N TYR A 57 -7.65 0.75 2.38
CA TYR A 57 -8.39 1.47 3.40
C TYR A 57 -9.63 2.17 2.84
N ALA A 58 -9.54 2.80 1.66
CA ALA A 58 -10.70 3.36 0.98
C ALA A 58 -11.76 2.30 0.65
N CYS A 59 -11.34 1.12 0.19
CA CYS A 59 -12.23 -0.02 -0.05
C CYS A 59 -12.96 -0.47 1.22
N ASP A 60 -12.24 -0.64 2.33
CA ASP A 60 -12.81 -1.05 3.61
C ASP A 60 -13.83 -0.02 4.13
N LYS A 61 -13.53 1.27 3.97
CA LYS A 61 -14.46 2.35 4.34
C LYS A 61 -15.71 2.38 3.48
N ARG A 62 -15.57 2.17 2.16
CA ARG A 62 -16.72 2.04 1.25
C ARG A 62 -17.61 0.86 1.67
N ALA A 63 -17.03 -0.28 2.01
CA ALA A 63 -17.78 -1.45 2.49
C ALA A 63 -18.54 -1.16 3.80
N ALA A 64 -18.00 -0.28 4.65
CA ALA A 64 -18.64 0.21 5.87
C ALA A 64 -19.62 1.40 5.64
N GLY A 65 -19.87 1.81 4.39
CA GLY A 65 -20.79 2.90 4.05
C GLY A 65 -20.20 4.31 4.10
N TYR A 66 -18.89 4.44 4.31
CA TYR A 66 -18.18 5.73 4.34
C TYR A 66 -17.48 6.00 3.01
N VAL A 67 -17.85 7.08 2.33
CA VAL A 67 -17.27 7.47 1.04
C VAL A 67 -16.92 8.96 1.06
N GLY A 68 -15.83 9.31 0.38
CA GLY A 68 -15.39 10.69 0.19
C GLY A 68 -14.34 11.16 1.19
N VAL A 69 -13.58 12.18 0.77
CA VAL A 69 -12.40 12.69 1.50
C VAL A 69 -12.74 13.18 2.91
N GLY A 70 -13.93 13.72 3.13
CA GLY A 70 -14.37 14.18 4.45
C GLY A 70 -14.55 13.06 5.48
N ALA A 71 -14.78 11.82 5.03
CA ALA A 71 -14.97 10.66 5.90
C ALA A 71 -13.72 9.78 6.00
N THR A 72 -12.88 9.77 4.96
CA THR A 72 -11.74 8.84 4.85
C THR A 72 -10.38 9.52 4.91
N PHE A 73 -10.29 10.83 4.62
CA PHE A 73 -9.04 11.57 4.40
C PHE A 73 -8.15 11.01 3.27
N VAL A 74 -8.67 10.06 2.48
CA VAL A 74 -7.99 9.54 1.31
C VAL A 74 -8.28 10.47 0.13
N ASP A 75 -7.26 10.72 -0.69
CA ASP A 75 -7.42 11.52 -1.90
C ASP A 75 -8.56 10.96 -2.79
N PRO A 76 -9.44 11.82 -3.33
CA PRO A 76 -10.57 11.38 -4.15
C PRO A 76 -10.15 10.55 -5.37
N VAL A 77 -9.05 10.93 -6.05
CA VAL A 77 -8.53 10.21 -7.22
C VAL A 77 -8.02 8.84 -6.79
N LEU A 78 -7.31 8.77 -5.67
CA LEU A 78 -6.82 7.50 -5.13
C LEU A 78 -7.97 6.56 -4.77
N SER A 79 -9.00 7.10 -4.11
CA SER A 79 -10.21 6.36 -3.74
C SER A 79 -10.94 5.83 -4.99
N GLN A 80 -11.09 6.67 -6.02
CA GLN A 80 -11.75 6.30 -7.27
C GLN A 80 -11.00 5.17 -7.97
N LEU A 81 -9.67 5.25 -8.05
CA LEU A 81 -8.84 4.20 -8.64
C LEU A 81 -8.92 2.89 -7.83
N ALA A 82 -8.95 2.98 -6.50
CA ALA A 82 -9.11 1.80 -5.64
C ALA A 82 -10.45 1.09 -5.91
N PHE A 83 -11.54 1.84 -6.06
CA PHE A 83 -12.86 1.27 -6.37
C PHE A 83 -12.92 0.63 -7.76
N ILE A 84 -12.08 1.05 -8.71
CA ILE A 84 -12.06 0.45 -10.05
C ILE A 84 -11.20 -0.82 -10.08
N TYR A 85 -10.06 -0.82 -9.40
CA TYR A 85 -9.02 -1.84 -9.60
C TYR A 85 -8.81 -2.79 -8.41
N LEU A 86 -9.12 -2.36 -7.19
CA LEU A 86 -8.92 -3.16 -5.97
C LEU A 86 -10.23 -3.77 -5.46
N CYS A 87 -11.32 -3.01 -5.48
CA CYS A 87 -12.63 -3.43 -4.96
C CYS A 87 -13.81 -2.94 -5.84
N PRO A 88 -13.96 -3.49 -7.07
CA PRO A 88 -15.09 -3.19 -7.94
C PRO A 88 -16.44 -3.42 -7.24
#